data_AF-A0A349BN61-F1
#
_entry.id   AF-A0A349BN61-F1
#
_cell.length_a   1.000
_cell.length_b   1.000
_cell.length_c   1.000
_cell.angle_alpha   90.00
_cell.angle_beta   90.00
_cell.angle_gamma   90.00
#
_symmetry.space_group_name_H-M   'P 1'
#
loop_
_entity.id
_entity.type
_entity.pdbx_description
1 polymer ?
#
loop_
_entity_poly.entity_id
_entity_poly.type
_entity_poly.pdbx_seq_one_letter_code
_entity_poly.pdbx_strand_id
1 'polypeptide(L)'
;GDGVNDAPALKRADIGIAMGITGTDVSKEASHMILLDDNFATIVSAVREGRKIYDNIRKFFKYLLTSNSAEIWTIFLAPFLGLPIPLLPIHILWINLVTDGAPSLALTVEPAEGDVMKRKPRPPGEGLFAEGMWQHIIWVGLLMGGTTLFTQAWSIRTGHSHWQTMVFTVLCLSQFGHVLAIRSEKESLFKQGLFSNKPLLGAVGLSFILQMCTIYLPAFNHVFKTEPLDPWELIFTLAMSSVVFIAVEIEKWFKRRSR
;
A
#
# COMPACT_ATOMS: atom_id res chain seq x y z
N GLY A 1 23.90 -18.77 -21.26
CA GLY A 1 24.17 -19.68 -22.37
C GLY A 1 24.28 -18.87 -23.64
N ASP A 2 24.97 -19.39 -24.62
CA ASP A 2 25.22 -18.75 -25.91
C ASP A 2 25.08 -19.74 -27.07
N GLY A 3 25.26 -21.04 -26.80
CA GLY A 3 25.12 -22.09 -27.81
C GLY A 3 23.72 -22.72 -27.90
N VAL A 4 23.46 -23.37 -29.04
CA VAL A 4 22.29 -24.26 -29.23
C VAL A 4 22.26 -25.37 -28.18
N ASN A 5 23.44 -25.84 -27.75
CA ASN A 5 23.58 -26.89 -26.74
C ASN A 5 23.09 -26.45 -25.35
N ASP A 6 23.02 -25.14 -25.08
CA ASP A 6 22.51 -24.60 -23.81
C ASP A 6 20.98 -24.51 -23.78
N ALA A 7 20.31 -24.59 -24.93
CA ALA A 7 18.87 -24.37 -25.03
C ALA A 7 18.03 -25.28 -24.10
N PRO A 8 18.32 -26.60 -23.96
CA PRO A 8 17.59 -27.43 -23.01
C PRO A 8 17.75 -26.99 -21.55
N ALA A 9 18.94 -26.52 -21.17
CA ALA A 9 19.21 -26.04 -19.82
C ALA A 9 18.56 -24.68 -19.56
N LEU A 10 18.67 -23.74 -20.52
CA LEU A 10 18.03 -22.43 -20.46
C LEU A 10 16.52 -22.54 -20.32
N LYS A 11 15.89 -23.49 -21.03
CA LYS A 11 14.46 -23.71 -20.97
C LYS A 11 13.99 -24.36 -19.66
N ARG A 12 14.84 -25.17 -19.03
CA ARG A 12 14.55 -25.84 -17.74
C ARG A 12 14.81 -24.96 -16.53
N ALA A 13 15.69 -23.97 -16.65
CA ALA A 13 15.98 -23.04 -15.56
C ALA A 13 14.78 -22.13 -15.28
N ASP A 14 14.54 -21.81 -14.00
CA ASP A 14 13.49 -20.85 -13.61
C ASP A 14 13.67 -19.49 -14.32
N ILE A 15 14.92 -19.07 -14.52
CA ILE A 15 15.30 -17.95 -15.38
C ILE A 15 16.56 -18.33 -16.18
N GLY A 16 16.35 -18.79 -17.42
CA GLY A 16 17.41 -18.90 -18.42
C GLY A 16 17.90 -17.54 -18.94
N ILE A 17 19.22 -17.33 -18.97
CA ILE A 17 19.86 -16.08 -19.42
C ILE A 17 20.76 -16.36 -20.63
N ALA A 18 20.51 -15.68 -21.75
CA ALA A 18 21.31 -15.78 -22.97
C ALA A 18 22.18 -14.54 -23.24
N MET A 19 23.31 -14.76 -23.93
CA MET A 19 24.16 -13.68 -24.44
C MET A 19 23.53 -13.03 -25.67
N GLY A 20 23.58 -11.71 -25.76
CA GLY A 20 22.97 -10.93 -26.84
C GLY A 20 23.85 -10.84 -28.07
N ILE A 21 25.16 -10.65 -27.91
CA ILE A 21 26.11 -10.47 -29.01
C ILE A 21 26.61 -11.84 -29.48
N THR A 22 27.15 -12.62 -28.55
CA THR A 22 27.75 -13.94 -28.83
C THR A 22 26.75 -15.09 -28.91
N GLY A 23 25.52 -14.89 -28.42
CA GLY A 23 24.51 -15.93 -28.37
C GLY A 23 23.85 -16.24 -29.73
N THR A 24 23.67 -17.53 -29.99
CA THR A 24 22.86 -18.06 -31.09
C THR A 24 21.38 -17.72 -30.92
N ASP A 25 20.63 -17.61 -32.01
CA ASP A 25 19.20 -17.31 -31.96
C ASP A 25 18.42 -18.36 -31.16
N VAL A 26 18.81 -19.64 -31.28
CA VAL A 26 18.22 -20.73 -30.49
C VAL A 26 18.42 -20.53 -28.99
N SER A 27 19.62 -20.07 -28.56
CA SER A 27 19.87 -19.78 -27.14
C SER A 27 19.03 -18.59 -26.64
N LYS A 28 18.85 -17.55 -27.46
CA LYS A 28 18.05 -16.37 -27.15
C LYS A 28 16.57 -16.71 -27.04
N GLU A 29 16.01 -17.46 -28.00
CA GLU A 29 14.62 -17.92 -27.99
C GLU A 29 14.32 -18.88 -26.84
N ALA A 30 15.30 -19.68 -26.40
CA ALA A 30 15.15 -20.57 -25.26
C ALA A 30 15.23 -19.86 -23.89
N SER A 31 15.69 -18.60 -23.85
CA SER A 31 15.95 -17.84 -22.63
C SER A 31 14.77 -16.94 -22.21
N HIS A 32 14.75 -16.53 -20.94
CA HIS A 32 13.77 -15.58 -20.39
C HIS A 32 14.32 -14.15 -20.34
N MET A 33 15.65 -14.00 -20.35
CA MET A 33 16.36 -12.72 -20.32
C MET A 33 17.58 -12.77 -21.24
N ILE A 34 17.79 -11.71 -22.02
CA ILE A 34 18.91 -11.59 -22.96
C ILE A 34 19.80 -10.43 -22.51
N LEU A 35 21.10 -10.67 -22.39
CA LEU A 35 22.11 -9.66 -22.08
C LEU A 35 22.60 -9.00 -23.36
N LEU A 36 21.98 -7.89 -23.77
CA LEU A 36 22.34 -7.20 -25.01
C LEU A 36 23.79 -6.69 -25.04
N ASP A 37 24.43 -6.56 -23.88
CA ASP A 37 25.80 -6.07 -23.69
C ASP A 37 26.81 -7.19 -23.39
N ASP A 38 26.38 -8.46 -23.34
CA ASP A 38 27.19 -9.62 -22.95
C ASP A 38 27.93 -9.43 -21.60
N ASN A 39 27.40 -8.58 -20.71
CA ASN A 39 28.05 -8.25 -19.45
C ASN A 39 27.42 -9.01 -18.27
N PHE A 40 28.21 -9.87 -17.63
CA PHE A 40 27.77 -10.60 -16.43
C PHE A 40 27.35 -9.67 -15.27
N ALA A 41 27.90 -8.45 -15.17
CA ALA A 41 27.49 -7.49 -14.14
C ALA A 41 26.01 -7.09 -14.27
N THR A 42 25.43 -7.15 -15.47
CA THR A 42 24.03 -6.86 -15.73
C THR A 42 23.11 -7.88 -15.03
N ILE A 43 23.56 -9.12 -14.85
CA ILE A 43 22.83 -10.13 -14.04
C ILE A 43 22.73 -9.69 -12.58
N VAL A 44 23.81 -9.17 -12.00
CA VAL A 44 23.82 -8.70 -10.60
C VAL A 44 22.87 -7.52 -10.42
N SER A 45 22.83 -6.60 -11.39
CA SER A 45 21.89 -5.49 -11.41
C SER A 45 20.44 -5.94 -11.58
N ALA A 46 20.18 -6.91 -12.46
CA ALA A 46 18.85 -7.51 -12.63
C ALA A 46 18.36 -8.20 -11.35
N VAL A 47 19.23 -8.92 -10.64
CA VAL A 47 18.90 -9.53 -9.33
C VAL A 47 18.56 -8.46 -8.30
N ARG A 48 19.30 -7.33 -8.27
CA ARG A 48 19.00 -6.20 -7.37
C ARG A 48 17.62 -5.61 -7.66
N GLU A 49 17.30 -5.35 -8.92
CA GLU A 49 16.00 -4.82 -9.31
C GLU A 49 14.87 -5.82 -9.04
N GLY A 50 15.08 -7.13 -9.31
CA GLY A 50 14.09 -8.17 -8.99
C GLY A 50 13.76 -8.22 -7.49
N ARG A 51 14.76 -8.10 -6.61
CA ARG A 51 14.53 -8.02 -5.15
C ARG A 51 13.76 -6.77 -4.76
N LYS A 52 14.10 -5.60 -5.34
CA LYS A 52 13.38 -4.34 -5.10
C LYS A 52 11.92 -4.43 -5.54
N ILE A 53 11.66 -4.95 -6.75
CA ILE A 53 10.29 -5.14 -7.28
C ILE A 53 9.49 -6.04 -6.33
N TYR A 54 10.07 -7.15 -5.86
CA TYR A 54 9.39 -8.04 -4.92
C TYR A 54 9.05 -7.36 -3.59
N ASP A 55 10.00 -6.64 -2.99
CA ASP A 55 9.77 -5.87 -1.75
C ASP A 55 8.63 -4.85 -1.94
N ASN A 56 8.58 -4.19 -3.10
CA ASN A 56 7.56 -3.20 -3.40
C ASN A 56 6.18 -3.83 -3.67
N ILE A 57 6.13 -4.97 -4.37
CA ILE A 57 4.90 -5.77 -4.52
C ILE A 57 4.37 -6.18 -3.15
N ARG A 58 5.25 -6.59 -2.24
CA ARG A 58 4.85 -6.99 -0.89
C ARG A 58 4.24 -5.82 -0.10
N LYS A 59 4.81 -4.62 -0.19
CA LYS A 59 4.23 -3.39 0.41
C LYS A 59 2.88 -3.05 -0.22
N PHE A 60 2.77 -3.15 -1.54
CA PHE A 60 1.53 -2.96 -2.27
C PHE A 60 0.41 -3.89 -1.78
N PHE A 61 0.68 -5.20 -1.67
CA PHE A 61 -0.28 -6.17 -1.15
C PHE A 61 -0.65 -5.88 0.31
N LYS A 62 0.34 -5.57 1.14
CA LYS A 62 0.12 -5.20 2.54
C LYS A 62 -0.80 -3.99 2.67
N TYR A 63 -0.61 -2.97 1.82
CA TYR A 63 -1.45 -1.78 1.77
C TYR A 63 -2.91 -2.16 1.45
N LEU A 64 -3.14 -2.73 0.26
CA LEU A 64 -4.49 -3.03 -0.23
C LEU A 64 -5.26 -3.97 0.70
N LEU A 65 -4.59 -5.01 1.22
CA LEU A 65 -5.25 -5.94 2.12
C LEU A 65 -5.57 -5.32 3.48
N THR A 66 -4.74 -4.38 3.97
CA THR A 66 -5.05 -3.66 5.21
C THR A 66 -6.21 -2.69 5.01
N SER A 67 -6.24 -1.94 3.90
CA SER A 67 -7.36 -1.05 3.55
C SER A 67 -8.68 -1.84 3.43
N ASN A 68 -8.67 -2.94 2.67
CA ASN A 68 -9.82 -3.82 2.54
C ASN A 68 -10.25 -4.41 3.87
N SER A 69 -9.30 -4.81 4.72
CA SER A 69 -9.61 -5.28 6.06
C SER A 69 -10.31 -4.20 6.88
N ALA A 70 -9.87 -2.94 6.80
CA ALA A 70 -10.50 -1.83 7.52
C ALA A 70 -11.94 -1.56 7.05
N GLU A 71 -12.20 -1.60 5.75
CA GLU A 71 -13.55 -1.48 5.19
C GLU A 71 -14.46 -2.60 5.69
N ILE A 72 -13.98 -3.85 5.62
CA ILE A 72 -14.70 -5.03 6.10
C ILE A 72 -15.04 -4.86 7.58
N TRP A 73 -14.06 -4.51 8.43
CA TRP A 73 -14.32 -4.33 9.85
C TRP A 73 -15.29 -3.19 10.15
N THR A 74 -15.19 -2.08 9.41
CA THR A 74 -16.09 -0.93 9.57
C THR A 74 -17.53 -1.35 9.29
N ILE A 75 -17.79 -2.03 8.17
CA ILE A 75 -19.14 -2.44 7.78
C ILE A 75 -19.64 -3.59 8.64
N PHE A 76 -18.78 -4.56 8.93
CA PHE A 76 -19.14 -5.76 9.67
C PHE A 76 -19.47 -5.48 11.13
N LEU A 77 -18.71 -4.60 11.80
CA LEU A 77 -18.90 -4.33 13.23
C LEU A 77 -20.01 -3.31 13.52
N ALA A 78 -20.38 -2.44 12.56
CA ALA A 78 -21.40 -1.41 12.80
C ALA A 78 -22.76 -1.97 13.29
N PRO A 79 -23.35 -3.03 12.69
CA PRO A 79 -24.61 -3.60 13.15
C PRO A 79 -24.55 -4.17 14.57
N PHE A 80 -23.42 -4.79 14.96
CA PHE A 80 -23.24 -5.33 16.31
C PHE A 80 -23.16 -4.25 17.38
N LEU A 81 -22.76 -3.03 16.99
CA LEU A 81 -22.74 -1.85 17.85
C LEU A 81 -24.06 -1.06 17.81
N GLY A 82 -25.06 -1.52 17.06
CA GLY A 82 -26.33 -0.82 16.87
C GLY A 82 -26.19 0.48 16.07
N LEU A 83 -25.11 0.63 15.29
CA LEU A 83 -24.86 1.81 14.46
C LEU A 83 -25.50 1.64 13.07
N PRO A 84 -25.93 2.75 12.42
CA PRO A 84 -26.41 2.70 11.05
C PRO A 84 -25.28 2.33 10.08
N ILE A 85 -25.64 2.04 8.83
CA ILE A 85 -24.68 1.66 7.78
C ILE A 85 -23.62 2.78 7.63
N PRO A 86 -22.34 2.50 7.94
CA PRO A 86 -21.31 3.53 8.03
C PRO A 86 -20.96 4.13 6.67
N LEU A 87 -20.91 3.30 5.63
CA LEU A 87 -20.45 3.65 4.29
C LEU A 87 -21.43 3.14 3.23
N LEU A 88 -21.65 3.96 2.21
CA LEU A 88 -22.42 3.56 1.03
C LEU A 88 -21.52 2.81 0.04
N PRO A 89 -22.09 1.97 -0.85
CA PRO A 89 -21.32 1.31 -1.91
C PRO A 89 -20.50 2.29 -2.76
N ILE A 90 -21.01 3.50 -3.00
CA ILE A 90 -20.28 4.53 -3.76
C ILE A 90 -19.03 5.04 -3.02
N HIS A 91 -19.06 5.11 -1.68
CA HIS A 91 -17.88 5.46 -0.87
C HIS A 91 -16.82 4.37 -0.98
N ILE A 92 -17.22 3.10 -0.88
CA ILE A 92 -16.33 1.94 -1.00
C ILE A 92 -15.68 1.90 -2.39
N LEU A 93 -16.46 2.12 -3.45
CA LEU A 93 -15.94 2.17 -4.83
C LEU A 93 -14.94 3.32 -5.01
N TRP A 94 -15.23 4.50 -4.44
CA TRP A 94 -14.30 5.62 -4.47
C TRP A 94 -13.00 5.31 -3.76
N ILE A 95 -13.08 4.68 -2.59
CA ILE A 95 -11.92 4.31 -1.80
C ILE A 95 -11.02 3.36 -2.61
N ASN A 96 -11.59 2.24 -3.05
CA ASN A 96 -10.84 1.20 -3.76
C ASN A 96 -10.23 1.69 -5.09
N LEU A 97 -10.93 2.58 -5.81
CA LEU A 97 -10.48 3.03 -7.13
C LEU A 97 -9.53 4.24 -7.05
N VAL A 98 -9.89 5.26 -6.27
CA VAL A 98 -9.21 6.57 -6.31
C VAL A 98 -8.25 6.72 -5.14
N THR A 99 -8.70 6.45 -3.91
CA THR A 99 -7.85 6.67 -2.74
C THR A 99 -6.78 5.59 -2.59
N ASP A 100 -7.09 4.34 -2.95
CA ASP A 100 -6.13 3.23 -2.89
C ASP A 100 -5.38 3.01 -4.20
N GLY A 101 -6.02 3.23 -5.35
CA GLY A 101 -5.42 2.95 -6.66
C GLY A 101 -4.13 3.71 -6.93
N ALA A 102 -4.15 5.05 -6.82
CA ALA A 102 -2.98 5.86 -7.14
C ALA A 102 -1.81 5.65 -6.16
N PRO A 103 -2.00 5.67 -4.83
CA PRO A 103 -0.90 5.42 -3.89
C PRO A 103 -0.34 4.00 -3.97
N SER A 104 -1.19 3.00 -4.22
CA SER A 104 -0.73 1.60 -4.34
C SER A 104 0.18 1.41 -5.56
N LEU A 105 -0.15 2.00 -6.71
CA LEU A 105 0.74 2.00 -7.88
C LEU A 105 2.05 2.74 -7.58
N ALA A 106 1.99 3.86 -6.85
CA ALA A 106 3.19 4.62 -6.51
C ALA A 106 4.14 3.90 -5.54
N LEU A 107 3.64 2.95 -4.72
CA LEU A 107 4.47 2.07 -3.90
C LEU A 107 5.34 1.12 -4.73
N THR A 108 4.95 0.79 -5.97
CA THR A 108 5.74 -0.10 -6.84
C THR A 108 7.08 0.53 -7.24
N VAL A 109 7.18 1.86 -7.18
CA VAL A 109 8.35 2.65 -7.57
C VAL A 109 9.19 3.08 -6.35
N GLU A 110 8.92 2.55 -5.16
CA GLU A 110 9.70 2.88 -3.97
C GLU A 110 11.18 2.49 -4.15
N PRO A 111 12.13 3.32 -3.69
CA PRO A 111 13.56 2.99 -3.73
C PRO A 111 13.88 1.69 -3.00
N ALA A 112 14.94 1.02 -3.44
CA ALA A 112 15.44 -0.19 -2.79
C ALA A 112 15.91 0.13 -1.36
N GLU A 113 15.59 -0.76 -0.42
CA GLU A 113 16.14 -0.66 0.94
C GLU A 113 17.66 -0.91 0.94
N GLY A 114 18.39 -0.26 1.86
CA GLY A 114 19.86 -0.24 1.83
C GLY A 114 20.54 -1.61 2.03
N ASP A 115 19.82 -2.62 2.52
CA ASP A 115 20.30 -3.98 2.76
C ASP A 115 19.86 -4.99 1.67
N VAL A 116 19.19 -4.58 0.59
CA VAL A 116 18.60 -5.48 -0.42
C VAL A 116 19.58 -6.54 -0.95
N MET A 117 20.84 -6.18 -1.22
CA MET A 117 21.86 -7.13 -1.71
C MET A 117 22.63 -7.85 -0.60
N LYS A 118 22.51 -7.42 0.66
CA LYS A 118 23.14 -8.05 1.82
C LYS A 118 22.28 -9.20 2.39
N ARG A 119 20.98 -9.20 2.11
CA ARG A 119 20.06 -10.27 2.50
C ARG A 119 20.32 -11.55 1.69
N LYS A 120 20.09 -12.70 2.33
CA LYS A 120 20.11 -14.00 1.63
C LYS A 120 18.93 -14.07 0.64
N PRO A 121 19.04 -14.87 -0.44
CA PRO A 121 17.89 -15.16 -1.31
C PRO A 121 16.72 -15.72 -0.48
N ARG A 122 15.51 -15.27 -0.79
CA ARG A 122 14.29 -15.77 -0.13
C ARG A 122 14.07 -17.26 -0.46
N PRO A 123 13.59 -18.08 0.48
CA PRO A 123 13.14 -19.43 0.20
C PRO A 123 12.01 -19.43 -0.85
N PRO A 124 12.04 -20.31 -1.88
CA PRO A 124 11.01 -20.35 -2.93
C PRO A 124 9.58 -20.61 -2.41
N GLY A 125 9.44 -21.34 -1.30
CA GLY A 125 8.15 -21.65 -0.68
C GLY A 125 7.59 -20.55 0.24
N GLU A 126 8.31 -19.44 0.41
CA GLU A 126 7.85 -18.34 1.25
C GLU A 126 6.75 -17.55 0.54
N GLY A 127 5.52 -17.63 1.07
CA GLY A 127 4.36 -16.90 0.55
C GLY A 127 4.42 -15.40 0.84
N LEU A 128 3.56 -14.64 0.16
CA LEU A 128 3.49 -13.17 0.32
C LEU A 128 3.16 -12.73 1.76
N PHE A 129 2.40 -13.55 2.49
CA PHE A 129 1.95 -13.28 3.87
C PHE A 129 3.00 -13.55 4.97
N ALA A 130 4.22 -13.93 4.58
CA ALA A 130 5.28 -14.24 5.54
C ALA A 130 5.70 -13.02 6.39
N GLU A 131 6.52 -13.28 7.40
CA GLU A 131 7.07 -12.31 8.37
C GLU A 131 6.03 -11.44 9.12
N GLY A 132 4.83 -11.98 9.34
CA GLY A 132 3.85 -11.32 10.20
C GLY A 132 2.89 -10.38 9.47
N MET A 133 2.80 -10.47 8.14
CA MET A 133 1.94 -9.58 7.35
C MET A 133 0.47 -9.74 7.70
N TRP A 134 -0.03 -10.96 7.91
CA TRP A 134 -1.45 -11.18 8.21
C TRP A 134 -1.85 -10.59 9.57
N GLN A 135 -0.96 -10.64 10.57
CA GLN A 135 -1.20 -9.99 11.87
C GLN A 135 -1.30 -8.47 11.69
N HIS A 136 -0.42 -7.88 10.87
CA HIS A 136 -0.47 -6.45 10.54
C HIS A 136 -1.79 -6.08 9.87
N ILE A 137 -2.21 -6.85 8.87
CA ILE A 137 -3.47 -6.62 8.14
C ILE A 137 -4.66 -6.60 9.10
N ILE A 138 -4.78 -7.61 9.98
CA ILE A 138 -5.91 -7.72 10.90
C ILE A 138 -5.87 -6.61 11.96
N TRP A 139 -4.73 -6.44 12.64
CA TRP A 139 -4.61 -5.47 13.73
C TRP A 139 -4.81 -4.03 13.24
N VAL A 140 -4.17 -3.64 12.14
CA VAL A 140 -4.28 -2.28 11.62
C VAL A 140 -5.63 -2.07 10.94
N GLY A 141 -6.20 -3.09 10.28
CA GLY A 141 -7.56 -3.05 9.78
C GLY A 141 -8.59 -2.84 10.90
N LEU A 142 -8.44 -3.56 12.02
CA LEU A 142 -9.28 -3.36 13.21
C LEU A 142 -9.08 -1.98 13.83
N LEU A 143 -7.85 -1.47 13.88
CA LEU A 143 -7.57 -0.13 14.37
C LEU A 143 -8.27 0.92 13.52
N MET A 144 -8.11 0.87 12.20
CA MET A 144 -8.77 1.79 11.27
C MET A 144 -10.29 1.71 11.39
N GLY A 145 -10.86 0.50 11.31
CA GLY A 145 -12.30 0.29 11.43
C GLY A 145 -12.83 0.74 12.80
N GLY A 146 -12.09 0.48 13.87
CA GLY A 146 -12.40 0.93 15.22
C GLY A 146 -12.36 2.46 15.35
N THR A 147 -11.36 3.14 14.79
CA THR A 147 -11.28 4.61 14.79
C THR A 147 -12.42 5.24 14.00
N THR A 148 -12.80 4.62 12.88
CA THR A 148 -13.91 5.04 12.03
C THR A 148 -15.26 4.87 12.75
N LEU A 149 -15.50 3.71 13.36
CA LEU A 149 -16.72 3.44 14.12
C LEU A 149 -16.82 4.26 15.41
N PHE A 150 -15.69 4.51 16.06
CA PHE A 150 -15.63 5.44 17.18
C PHE A 150 -16.06 6.85 16.75
N THR A 151 -15.56 7.31 15.59
CA THR A 151 -15.95 8.61 15.01
C THR A 151 -17.45 8.63 14.71
N GLN A 152 -17.99 7.55 14.14
CA GLN A 152 -19.42 7.40 13.89
C GLN A 152 -20.26 7.51 15.17
N ALA A 153 -19.92 6.71 16.18
CA ALA A 153 -20.66 6.65 17.45
C ALA A 153 -20.59 7.98 18.20
N TRP A 154 -19.42 8.63 18.19
CA TRP A 154 -19.24 9.95 18.79
C TRP A 154 -20.09 11.01 18.09
N SER A 155 -20.00 11.08 16.76
CA SER A 155 -20.70 12.06 15.92
C SER A 155 -22.23 11.95 16.05
N ILE A 156 -22.77 10.72 16.07
CA ILE A 156 -24.20 10.47 16.28
C ILE A 156 -24.64 10.91 17.69
N ARG A 157 -23.83 10.64 18.72
CA ARG A 157 -24.17 10.99 20.12
C ARG A 157 -24.14 12.49 20.38
N THR A 158 -23.24 13.23 19.73
CA THR A 158 -23.15 14.69 19.85
C THR A 158 -24.13 15.41 18.92
N GLY A 159 -24.86 14.68 18.07
CA GLY A 159 -25.93 15.22 17.23
C GLY A 159 -25.45 15.88 15.95
N HIS A 160 -24.23 15.57 15.48
CA HIS A 160 -23.76 16.05 14.18
C HIS A 160 -24.54 15.37 13.04
N SER A 161 -25.11 16.17 12.15
CA SER A 161 -25.80 15.69 10.95
C SER A 161 -24.84 15.00 9.97
N HIS A 162 -23.58 15.44 9.92
CA HIS A 162 -22.61 15.03 8.89
C HIS A 162 -21.83 13.75 9.23
N TRP A 163 -22.32 12.92 10.15
CA TRP A 163 -21.61 11.74 10.67
C TRP A 163 -21.12 10.79 9.57
N GLN A 164 -21.90 10.61 8.50
CA GLN A 164 -21.56 9.71 7.41
C GLN A 164 -20.38 10.25 6.57
N THR A 165 -20.35 11.56 6.32
CA THR A 165 -19.20 12.21 5.68
C THR A 165 -17.96 12.11 6.56
N MET A 166 -18.09 12.34 7.87
CA MET A 166 -16.96 12.22 8.80
C MET A 166 -16.34 10.82 8.79
N VAL A 167 -17.19 9.79 8.80
CA VAL A 167 -16.79 8.37 8.73
C VAL A 167 -16.03 8.08 7.43
N PHE A 168 -16.58 8.52 6.29
CA PHE A 168 -15.95 8.39 4.99
C PHE A 168 -14.58 9.10 4.96
N THR A 169 -14.50 10.33 5.44
CA THR A 169 -13.25 11.10 5.48
C THR A 169 -12.21 10.46 6.40
N VAL A 170 -12.58 10.02 7.61
CA VAL A 170 -11.64 9.38 8.54
C VAL A 170 -11.04 8.13 7.95
N LEU A 171 -11.85 7.28 7.30
CA LEU A 171 -11.33 6.05 6.70
C LEU A 171 -10.33 6.36 5.57
N CYS A 172 -10.67 7.26 4.64
CA CYS A 172 -9.78 7.67 3.56
C CYS A 172 -8.46 8.27 4.08
N LEU A 173 -8.55 9.21 5.02
CA LEU A 173 -7.35 9.87 5.56
C LEU A 173 -6.48 8.91 6.38
N SER A 174 -7.09 7.94 7.06
CA SER A 174 -6.36 6.90 7.79
C SER A 174 -5.54 6.02 6.84
N GLN A 175 -6.07 5.71 5.66
CA GLN A 175 -5.36 4.95 4.62
C GLN A 175 -4.17 5.77 4.06
N PHE A 176 -4.32 7.09 3.88
CA PHE A 176 -3.20 7.94 3.49
C PHE A 176 -2.10 7.99 4.57
N GLY A 177 -2.47 8.06 5.85
CA GLY A 177 -1.52 7.91 6.94
C GLY A 177 -0.81 6.55 6.87
N HIS A 178 -1.57 5.49 6.67
CA HIS A 178 -1.03 4.13 6.61
C HIS A 178 -0.08 3.91 5.43
N VAL A 179 -0.42 4.37 4.22
CA VAL A 179 0.44 4.19 3.04
C VAL A 179 1.80 4.85 3.26
N LEU A 180 1.83 6.02 3.91
CA LEU A 180 3.06 6.70 4.28
C LEU A 180 3.82 5.93 5.37
N ALA A 181 3.12 5.34 6.32
CA ALA A 181 3.71 4.54 7.40
C ALA A 181 4.28 3.21 6.90
N ILE A 182 3.78 2.57 5.84
CA ILE A 182 4.26 1.25 5.39
C ILE A 182 5.35 1.30 4.30
N ARG A 183 5.84 2.49 3.94
CA ARG A 183 6.89 2.68 2.90
C ARG A 183 8.18 1.90 3.16
N SER A 184 8.47 1.63 4.42
CA SER A 184 9.47 0.65 4.86
C SER A 184 8.89 -0.27 5.91
N GLU A 185 9.32 -1.53 5.91
CA GLU A 185 8.96 -2.50 6.94
C GLU A 185 9.71 -2.26 8.26
N LYS A 186 10.89 -1.63 8.21
CA LYS A 186 11.80 -1.50 9.35
C LYS A 186 12.04 -0.06 9.75
N GLU A 187 12.22 0.82 8.78
CA GLU A 187 12.62 2.21 9.03
C GLU A 187 11.39 3.09 9.24
N SER A 188 11.56 4.10 10.09
CA SER A 188 10.53 5.12 10.33
C SER A 188 10.50 6.12 9.17
N LEU A 189 9.31 6.65 8.86
CA LEU A 189 9.14 7.66 7.81
C LEU A 189 10.06 8.87 8.01
N PHE A 190 10.29 9.28 9.27
CA PHE A 190 11.13 10.43 9.60
C PHE A 190 12.61 10.21 9.24
N LYS A 191 13.09 8.96 9.23
CA LYS A 191 14.45 8.62 8.84
C LYS A 191 14.58 8.37 7.33
N GLN A 192 13.54 7.84 6.70
CA GLN A 192 13.48 7.60 5.26
C GLN A 192 13.26 8.89 4.45
N GLY A 193 12.68 9.91 5.08
CA GLY A 193 12.35 11.20 4.47
C GLY A 193 11.06 11.15 3.64
N LEU A 194 10.23 12.18 3.77
CA LEU A 194 8.95 12.27 3.03
C LEU A 194 9.14 12.34 1.51
N PHE A 195 10.25 12.95 1.04
CA PHE A 195 10.48 13.23 -0.38
C PHE A 195 11.24 12.14 -1.15
N SER A 196 11.56 11.00 -0.52
CA SER A 196 12.29 9.91 -1.19
C SER A 196 11.47 9.21 -2.28
N ASN A 197 10.13 9.23 -2.20
CA ASN A 197 9.22 8.76 -3.23
C ASN A 197 8.25 9.89 -3.62
N LYS A 198 8.69 10.77 -4.53
CA LYS A 198 7.88 11.88 -5.05
C LYS A 198 6.58 11.42 -5.73
N PRO A 199 6.57 10.33 -6.53
CA PRO A 199 5.34 9.77 -7.07
C PRO A 199 4.30 9.45 -6.00
N LEU A 200 4.71 8.81 -4.89
CA LEU A 200 3.79 8.48 -3.80
C LEU A 200 3.24 9.72 -3.11
N LEU A 201 4.09 10.71 -2.82
CA LEU A 201 3.64 11.96 -2.22
C LEU A 201 2.66 12.71 -3.14
N GLY A 202 2.94 12.72 -4.45
CA GLY A 202 2.03 13.27 -5.46
C GLY A 202 0.70 12.52 -5.53
N ALA A 203 0.72 11.19 -5.47
CA ALA A 203 -0.48 10.36 -5.45
C ALA A 203 -1.32 10.62 -4.20
N VAL A 204 -0.72 10.62 -3.00
CA VAL A 204 -1.43 10.95 -1.75
C VAL A 204 -1.98 12.37 -1.78
N GLY A 205 -1.20 13.34 -2.26
CA GLY A 205 -1.65 14.73 -2.38
C GLY A 205 -2.82 14.88 -3.35
N LEU A 206 -2.76 14.22 -4.51
CA LEU A 206 -3.85 14.21 -5.48
C LEU A 206 -5.10 13.53 -4.91
N SER A 207 -4.96 12.37 -4.29
CA SER A 207 -6.08 11.65 -3.66
C SER A 207 -6.69 12.46 -2.52
N PHE A 208 -5.89 13.21 -1.75
CA PHE A 208 -6.38 14.14 -0.74
C PHE A 208 -7.20 15.30 -1.34
N ILE A 209 -6.69 15.92 -2.41
CA ILE A 209 -7.43 16.99 -3.12
C ILE A 209 -8.75 16.45 -3.67
N LEU A 210 -8.72 15.30 -4.33
CA LEU A 210 -9.92 14.65 -4.85
C LEU A 210 -10.90 14.31 -3.73
N GLN A 211 -10.40 13.84 -2.57
CA GLN A 211 -11.23 13.61 -1.40
C GLN A 211 -11.91 14.90 -0.91
N MET A 212 -11.18 16.01 -0.82
CA MET A 212 -11.78 17.30 -0.44
C MET A 212 -12.81 17.77 -1.49
N CYS A 213 -12.54 17.55 -2.78
CA CYS A 213 -13.50 17.82 -3.84
C CYS A 213 -14.82 17.04 -3.65
N THR A 214 -14.77 15.78 -3.20
CA THR A 214 -16.00 14.99 -2.96
C THR A 214 -16.88 15.52 -1.83
N ILE A 215 -16.36 16.37 -0.95
CA ILE A 215 -17.06 16.87 0.24
C ILE A 215 -17.51 18.33 0.05
N TYR A 216 -16.72 19.14 -0.66
CA TYR A 216 -16.96 20.58 -0.79
C TYR A 216 -17.57 21.00 -2.13
N LEU A 217 -17.53 20.17 -3.18
CA LEU A 217 -18.15 20.52 -4.46
C LEU A 217 -19.61 20.01 -4.52
N PRO A 218 -20.60 20.91 -4.77
CA PRO A 218 -22.01 20.53 -4.80
C PRO A 218 -22.36 19.41 -5.78
N ALA A 219 -21.70 19.37 -6.95
CA ALA A 219 -21.90 18.33 -7.96
C ALA A 219 -21.51 16.94 -7.44
N PHE A 220 -20.45 16.84 -6.63
CA PHE A 220 -20.03 15.57 -6.05
C PHE A 220 -20.85 15.19 -4.82
N ASN A 221 -21.31 16.16 -4.03
CA ASN A 221 -22.18 15.91 -2.87
C ASN A 221 -23.45 15.14 -3.26
N HIS A 222 -24.05 15.44 -4.41
CA HIS A 222 -25.22 14.71 -4.91
C HIS A 222 -24.90 13.25 -5.28
N VAL A 223 -23.71 12.97 -5.81
CA VAL A 223 -23.30 11.63 -6.24
C VAL A 223 -22.87 10.78 -5.05
N PHE A 224 -22.01 11.33 -4.20
CA PHE A 224 -21.44 10.63 -3.03
C PHE A 224 -22.35 10.70 -1.81
N LYS A 225 -23.45 11.47 -1.85
CA LYS A 225 -24.32 11.71 -0.69
C LYS A 225 -23.52 12.21 0.52
N THR A 226 -22.63 13.16 0.26
CA THR A 226 -21.74 13.79 1.23
C THR A 226 -22.21 15.22 1.50
N GLU A 227 -21.84 15.72 2.67
CA GLU A 227 -22.16 17.07 3.13
C GLU A 227 -20.88 17.78 3.57
N PRO A 228 -20.73 19.09 3.29
CA PRO A 228 -19.50 19.81 3.59
C PRO A 228 -19.23 19.81 5.09
N LEU A 229 -18.03 19.38 5.47
CA LEU A 229 -17.62 19.35 6.88
C LEU A 229 -17.25 20.74 7.38
N ASP A 230 -17.73 21.07 8.58
CA ASP A 230 -17.30 22.26 9.29
C ASP A 230 -15.81 22.19 9.63
N PRO A 231 -15.12 23.33 9.80
CA PRO A 231 -13.69 23.33 10.15
C PRO A 231 -13.36 22.51 11.40
N TRP A 232 -14.26 22.48 12.39
CA TRP A 232 -14.08 21.68 13.60
C TRP A 232 -14.22 20.18 13.35
N GLU A 233 -15.19 19.78 12.53
CA GLU A 233 -15.37 18.39 12.09
C GLU A 233 -14.16 17.93 11.26
N LEU A 234 -13.64 18.79 10.38
CA LEU A 234 -12.44 18.51 9.61
C LEU A 234 -11.20 18.33 10.51
N ILE A 235 -10.99 19.21 11.50
CA ILE A 235 -9.90 19.06 12.47
C ILE A 235 -10.04 17.74 13.25
N PHE A 236 -11.25 17.40 13.67
CA PHE A 236 -11.53 16.15 14.37
C PHE A 236 -11.21 14.93 13.50
N THR A 237 -11.66 14.91 12.25
CA THR A 237 -11.38 13.80 11.31
C THR A 237 -9.89 13.66 10.98
N LEU A 238 -9.16 14.78 10.88
CA LEU A 238 -7.69 14.78 10.74
C LEU A 238 -7.00 14.24 11.99
N ALA A 239 -7.47 14.60 13.18
CA ALA A 239 -6.92 14.10 14.45
C ALA A 239 -7.15 12.58 14.58
N MET A 240 -8.37 12.11 14.30
CA MET A 240 -8.71 10.68 14.38
C MET A 240 -7.95 9.84 13.36
N SER A 241 -7.81 10.31 12.13
CA SER A 241 -7.05 9.60 11.10
C SER A 241 -5.55 9.52 11.40
N SER A 242 -5.00 10.52 12.09
CA SER A 242 -3.60 10.54 12.51
C SER A 242 -3.26 9.44 13.52
N VAL A 243 -4.24 8.92 14.27
CA VAL A 243 -4.06 7.82 15.24
C VAL A 243 -3.46 6.59 14.57
N VAL A 244 -3.91 6.26 13.36
CA VAL A 244 -3.43 5.08 12.63
C VAL A 244 -1.97 5.22 12.23
N PHE A 245 -1.59 6.40 11.71
CA PHE A 245 -0.19 6.69 11.39
C PHE A 245 0.72 6.56 12.62
N ILE A 246 0.30 7.17 13.74
CA ILE A 246 1.06 7.15 15.00
C ILE A 246 1.20 5.71 15.52
N ALA A 247 0.11 4.93 15.51
CA ALA A 247 0.13 3.55 16.00
C ALA A 247 1.09 2.65 15.20
N VAL A 248 1.13 2.78 13.88
CA VAL A 248 2.03 1.99 13.02
C VAL A 248 3.49 2.40 13.22
N GLU A 249 3.78 3.69 13.40
CA GLU A 249 5.15 4.15 13.70
C GLU A 249 5.62 3.68 15.10
N ILE A 250 4.72 3.63 16.08
CA ILE A 250 4.99 3.04 17.40
C ILE A 250 5.29 1.54 17.28
N GLU A 251 4.49 0.80 16.50
CA GLU A 251 4.72 -0.64 16.26
C GLU A 251 6.12 -0.90 15.68
N LYS A 252 6.53 -0.11 14.68
CA LYS A 252 7.87 -0.18 14.10
C LYS A 252 8.96 0.12 15.12
N TRP A 253 8.73 1.09 15.99
CA TRP A 253 9.68 1.42 17.04
C TRP A 253 9.88 0.28 18.04
N PHE A 254 8.82 -0.41 18.45
CA PHE A 254 8.92 -1.61 19.27
C PHE A 254 9.64 -2.76 18.56
N LYS A 255 9.30 -3.04 17.29
CA LYS A 255 9.98 -4.08 16.49
C LYS A 255 11.48 -3.83 16.33
N ARG A 256 11.90 -2.56 16.24
CA ARG A 256 13.33 -2.18 16.18
C ARG A 256 14.07 -2.41 17.49
N ARG A 257 13.42 -2.22 18.64
CA ARG A 257 14.04 -2.45 19.96
C ARG A 257 14.13 -3.92 20.35
N SER A 258 13.26 -4.76 19.78
CA SER A 258 13.20 -6.20 20.07
C SER A 258 14.14 -7.06 19.19
N ARG A 259 14.86 -6.46 18.24
CA ARG A 259 15.86 -7.12 17.38
C ARG A 259 17.26 -6.68 17.76
#